data_AF-A0AAE3C804-F1
#
_entry.id   AF-A0AAE3C804-F1
#
_cell.length_a   1.000
_cell.length_b   1.000
_cell.length_c   1.000
_cell.angle_alpha   90.00
_cell.angle_beta   90.00
_cell.angle_gamma   90.00
#
_symmetry.space_group_name_H-M   'P 1'
#
loop_
_entity.id
_entity.type
_entity.pdbx_description
1 polymer ?
#
loop_
_entity_poly.entity_id
_entity_poly.type
_entity_poly.pdbx_seq_one_letter_code
_entity_poly.pdbx_strand_id
1 'polypeptide(L)'
;MRKVTSFVREPQLVEIEGVEGSRTRKIGWNGKTLKEMLKESEELFQKTGRYYGLEKLEYKEQNPLVYERIFALIRGSLVSARETSMNISA
;
A
#
# COMPACT_ATOMS: atom_id res chain seq x y z
N MET A 1 1.72 -41.04 -9.82
CA MET A 1 1.16 -39.67 -9.71
C MET A 1 0.98 -39.31 -8.24
N ARG A 2 1.85 -38.44 -7.68
CA ARG A 2 1.69 -37.92 -6.31
C ARG A 2 0.83 -36.66 -6.36
N LYS A 3 -0.24 -36.65 -5.56
CA LYS A 3 -1.10 -35.47 -5.36
C LYS A 3 -0.25 -34.34 -4.78
N VAL A 4 -0.29 -33.17 -5.41
CA VAL A 4 0.27 -31.93 -4.85
C VAL A 4 -0.74 -31.44 -3.80
N THR A 5 -0.53 -31.81 -2.55
CA THR A 5 -1.28 -31.27 -1.40
C THR A 5 -0.87 -29.82 -1.16
N SER A 6 -1.87 -28.94 -1.09
CA SER A 6 -1.74 -27.52 -0.74
C SER A 6 -1.02 -27.34 0.59
N PHE A 7 0.19 -26.80 0.54
CA PHE A 7 0.95 -26.37 1.72
C PHE A 7 0.39 -25.03 2.21
N VAL A 8 -0.74 -25.08 2.92
CA VAL A 8 -1.20 -23.96 3.75
C VAL A 8 -0.30 -23.96 4.97
N ARG A 9 0.73 -23.11 4.96
CA ARG A 9 1.68 -22.99 6.07
C ARG A 9 0.92 -22.48 7.29
N GLU A 10 0.85 -23.29 8.34
CA GLU A 10 0.34 -22.85 9.64
C GLU A 10 1.16 -21.62 10.10
N PRO A 11 0.51 -20.55 10.56
CA PRO A 11 1.23 -19.34 10.95
C PRO A 11 2.09 -19.65 12.18
N GLN A 12 3.41 -19.66 11.98
CA GLN A 12 4.37 -19.79 13.07
C GLN A 12 4.20 -18.58 14.00
N LEU A 13 3.77 -18.83 15.24
CA LEU A 13 3.67 -17.79 16.26
C LEU A 13 5.08 -17.34 16.65
N VAL A 14 5.41 -16.09 16.34
CA VAL A 14 6.60 -15.42 16.87
C VAL A 14 6.13 -14.53 18.01
N GLU A 15 6.58 -14.83 19.22
CA GLU A 15 6.39 -13.96 20.37
C GLU A 15 7.38 -12.79 20.25
N ILE A 16 6.86 -11.59 20.09
CA ILE A 16 7.63 -10.35 20.07
C ILE A 16 7.22 -9.59 21.34
N GLU A 17 8.12 -9.52 22.32
CA GLU A 17 7.91 -8.76 23.55
C GLU A 17 7.77 -7.26 23.23
N GLY A 18 6.73 -6.61 23.77
CA GLY A 18 6.54 -5.16 23.68
C GLY A 18 5.58 -4.64 22.60
N VAL A 19 4.88 -5.51 21.87
CA VAL A 19 3.83 -5.11 20.92
C VAL A 19 2.50 -5.71 21.35
N GLU A 20 1.66 -4.94 22.05
CA GLU A 20 0.22 -5.21 22.19
C GLU A 20 -0.49 -4.96 20.84
N GLY A 21 -0.06 -5.69 19.81
CA GLY A 21 -0.70 -5.72 18.50
C GLY A 21 -1.86 -6.69 18.57
N SER A 22 -3.09 -6.18 18.59
CA SER A 22 -4.29 -6.95 18.32
C SER A 22 -4.08 -7.79 17.05
N ARG A 23 -3.93 -9.12 17.22
CA ARG A 23 -3.70 -10.11 16.16
C ARG A 23 -4.86 -10.23 15.15
N THR A 24 -5.82 -9.30 15.18
CA THR A 24 -7.06 -9.30 14.41
C THR A 24 -7.40 -7.95 13.78
N ARG A 25 -6.64 -6.87 14.07
CA ARG A 25 -6.96 -5.56 13.48
C ARG A 25 -6.46 -5.48 12.04
N LYS A 26 -7.42 -5.38 11.12
CA LYS A 26 -7.15 -5.15 9.70
C LYS A 26 -6.46 -3.77 9.52
N ILE A 27 -5.37 -3.75 8.75
CA ILE A 27 -4.48 -2.56 8.58
C ILE A 27 -4.87 -1.65 7.42
N GLY A 28 -5.77 -2.10 6.55
CA GLY A 28 -6.21 -1.34 5.38
C GLY A 28 -7.31 -0.33 5.70
N TRP A 29 -7.60 0.52 4.72
CA TRP A 29 -8.63 1.56 4.83
C TRP A 29 -9.96 1.00 5.29
N ASN A 30 -10.65 1.71 6.18
CA ASN A 30 -11.99 1.34 6.66
C ASN A 30 -12.06 -0.10 7.22
N GLY A 31 -10.97 -0.59 7.81
CA GLY A 31 -10.89 -1.95 8.33
C GLY A 31 -10.90 -3.01 7.23
N LYS A 32 -10.32 -2.75 6.05
CA LYS A 32 -10.08 -3.76 5.01
C LYS A 32 -8.74 -4.46 5.22
N THR A 33 -8.62 -5.69 4.76
CA THR A 33 -7.31 -6.32 4.54
C THR A 33 -6.67 -5.75 3.28
N LEU A 34 -5.34 -5.88 3.17
CA LEU A 34 -4.63 -5.48 1.95
C LEU A 34 -5.16 -6.20 0.70
N LYS A 35 -5.52 -7.49 0.83
CA LYS A 35 -6.09 -8.29 -0.25
C LYS A 35 -7.45 -7.77 -0.70
N GLU A 36 -8.30 -7.36 0.24
CA GLU A 36 -9.60 -6.76 -0.06
C GLU A 36 -9.43 -5.42 -0.81
N MET A 37 -8.50 -4.57 -0.37
CA MET A 37 -8.20 -3.30 -1.05
C MET A 37 -7.66 -3.50 -2.47
N LEU A 38 -6.76 -4.46 -2.66
CA LEU A 38 -6.21 -4.77 -3.98
C LEU A 38 -7.31 -5.26 -4.92
N LYS A 39 -8.11 -6.23 -4.47
CA LYS A 39 -9.22 -6.79 -5.24
C LYS A 39 -10.20 -5.71 -5.69
N GLU A 40 -10.58 -4.80 -4.79
CA GLU A 40 -11.45 -3.67 -5.10
C GLU A 40 -10.86 -2.75 -6.17
N SER A 41 -9.59 -2.38 -6.04
CA SER A 41 -8.87 -1.58 -7.03
C SER A 41 -8.88 -2.23 -8.41
N GLU A 42 -8.59 -3.53 -8.48
CA GLU A 42 -8.57 -4.30 -9.74
C GLU A 42 -9.96 -4.39 -10.36
N GLU A 43 -11.00 -4.68 -9.58
CA GLU A 43 -12.38 -4.75 -10.07
C GLU A 43 -12.86 -3.39 -10.60
N LEU A 44 -12.55 -2.29 -9.91
CA LEU A 44 -12.88 -0.94 -10.37
C LEU A 44 -12.14 -0.61 -11.67
N PHE A 45 -10.86 -0.96 -11.77
CA PHE A 45 -10.08 -0.74 -12.97
C PHE A 45 -10.62 -1.55 -14.17
N GLN A 46 -10.94 -2.83 -13.98
CA GLN A 46 -11.50 -3.68 -15.03
C GLN A 46 -12.83 -3.16 -15.55
N LYS A 47 -13.68 -2.60 -14.68
CA LYS A 47 -15.00 -2.06 -15.04
C LYS A 47 -14.94 -0.71 -15.74
N THR A 48 -13.98 0.14 -15.36
CA THR A 48 -13.98 1.56 -15.76
C THR A 48 -12.83 1.95 -16.69
N GLY A 49 -11.77 1.15 -16.75
CA GLY A 49 -10.50 1.49 -17.39
C GLY A 49 -9.70 2.59 -16.67
N ARG A 50 -10.14 3.01 -15.48
CA ARG A 50 -9.53 4.11 -14.70
C ARG A 50 -9.07 3.60 -13.34
N TYR A 51 -7.87 4.02 -12.91
CA TYR A 51 -7.31 3.57 -11.63
C TYR A 51 -8.25 3.92 -10.48
N TYR A 52 -8.59 2.93 -9.67
CA TYR A 52 -9.57 3.05 -8.58
C TYR A 52 -10.94 3.60 -9.01
N GLY A 53 -11.30 3.49 -10.29
CA GLY A 53 -12.55 4.02 -10.84
C GLY A 53 -12.65 5.56 -10.88
N LEU A 54 -11.53 6.27 -10.69
CA LEU A 54 -11.54 7.73 -10.63
C LEU A 54 -11.80 8.33 -12.01
N GLU A 55 -12.99 8.91 -12.20
CA GLU A 55 -13.33 9.63 -13.43
C GLU A 55 -12.68 11.02 -13.50
N LYS A 56 -12.48 11.64 -12.34
CA LYS A 56 -11.86 12.96 -12.16
C LYS A 56 -10.88 12.94 -11.00
N LEU A 57 -9.94 13.88 -11.01
CA LEU A 57 -8.97 14.04 -9.94
C LEU A 57 -9.44 15.17 -9.01
N GLU A 58 -10.56 14.95 -8.32
CA GLU A 58 -11.28 15.98 -7.58
C GLU A 58 -10.39 16.82 -6.67
N TYR A 59 -9.50 16.17 -5.89
CA TYR A 59 -8.61 16.88 -4.99
C TYR A 59 -7.59 17.77 -5.75
N LYS A 60 -7.07 17.29 -6.88
CA LYS A 60 -6.17 18.06 -7.73
C LYS A 60 -6.90 19.23 -8.40
N GLU A 61 -8.12 19.01 -8.88
CA GLU A 61 -8.94 20.02 -9.54
C GLU A 61 -9.37 21.12 -8.56
N GLN A 62 -9.77 20.76 -7.34
CA GLN A 62 -10.21 21.71 -6.31
C GLN A 62 -9.04 22.40 -5.60
N ASN A 63 -7.90 21.71 -5.42
CA ASN A 63 -6.76 22.20 -4.62
C ASN A 63 -5.43 22.05 -5.39
N PRO A 64 -5.27 22.64 -6.58
CA PRO A 64 -4.12 22.38 -7.46
C PRO A 64 -2.79 22.75 -6.82
N LEU A 65 -2.72 23.91 -6.15
CA LEU A 65 -1.48 24.34 -5.47
C LEU A 65 -1.09 23.41 -4.33
N VAL A 66 -2.07 22.89 -3.59
CA VAL A 66 -1.81 21.96 -2.48
C VAL A 66 -1.33 20.62 -3.03
N TYR A 67 -2.00 20.13 -4.07
CA TYR A 67 -1.63 18.90 -4.76
C TYR A 67 -0.19 18.96 -5.28
N GLU A 68 0.17 20.02 -6.03
CA GLU A 68 1.52 20.16 -6.60
C GLU A 68 2.60 20.33 -5.53
N ARG A 69 2.28 21.01 -4.42
CA ARG A 69 3.18 21.08 -3.27
C ARG A 69 3.44 19.70 -2.65
N ILE A 70 2.40 18.89 -2.43
CA ILE A 70 2.55 17.53 -1.89
C ILE A 70 3.37 16.67 -2.85
N PHE A 71 3.09 16.75 -4.14
CA PHE A 71 3.84 16.04 -5.18
C PHE A 71 5.33 16.41 -5.17
N ALA A 72 5.65 17.71 -5.15
CA ALA A 72 7.03 18.18 -5.11
C ALA A 72 7.77 17.73 -3.84
N LEU A 73 7.09 17.79 -2.68
CA LEU A 73 7.65 17.36 -1.39
C LEU A 73 7.97 15.87 -1.37
N ILE A 74 7.01 15.01 -1.77
CA ILE A 74 7.21 13.55 -1.77
C ILE A 74 8.35 13.18 -2.72
N ARG A 75 8.32 13.72 -3.95
CA ARG A 75 9.34 13.43 -4.96
C ARG A 75 10.73 13.88 -4.52
N GLY A 76 10.85 15.10 -4.02
CA GLY A 76 12.12 15.64 -3.53
C GLY A 76 12.67 14.86 -2.35
N SER A 77 11.81 14.51 -1.38
CA SER A 77 12.21 13.73 -0.21
C SER A 77 12.71 12.34 -0.57
N LEU A 78 12.06 11.66 -1.51
CA LEU A 78 12.48 10.34 -1.97
C LEU A 78 13.87 10.37 -2.63
N VAL A 79 14.13 11.36 -3.48
CA VAL A 79 15.44 11.54 -4.13
C VAL A 79 16.52 11.79 -3.08
N SER A 80 16.29 12.74 -2.18
CA SER A 80 17.23 13.06 -1.10
C SER A 80 17.51 11.87 -0.17
N ALA A 81 16.48 11.10 0.19
CA ALA A 81 16.62 9.90 1.00
C ALA A 81 17.51 8.85 0.31
N ARG A 82 17.32 8.64 -1.00
CA ARG A 82 18.14 7.73 -1.79
C ARG A 82 19.59 8.19 -1.85
N GLU A 83 19.83 9.45 -2.19
CA GLU A 83 21.17 10.04 -2.26
C GLU A 83 21.92 9.91 -0.95
N THR A 84 21.26 10.23 0.17
CA THR A 84 21.83 10.10 1.51
C THR A 84 22.15 8.64 1.84
N SER A 85 21.23 7.71 1.54
CA SER A 85 21.42 6.29 1.84
C SER A 85 22.58 5.65 1.08
N MET A 86 22.86 6.11 -0.15
CA MET A 86 24.01 5.61 -0.91
C MET A 86 25.36 5.94 -0.26
N ASN A 87 25.45 7.07 0.46
CA ASN A 87 26.68 7.47 1.15
C ASN A 87 26.95 6.65 2.43
N ILE A 88 26.00 5.82 2.87
CA ILE A 88 26.18 4.92 4.02
C ILE A 88 26.81 3.60 3.58
N SER A 89 26.59 3.19 2.32
CA SER A 89 27.07 1.93 1.76
C SER A 89 28.39 2.06 0.97
N ALA A 90 28.95 3.26 0.87
CA ALA A 90 30.18 3.58 0.15
C ALA A 90 31.37 3.68 1.12
#